data_AF-A0A2V6KHP6-F1
#
_entry.id   AF-A0A2V6KHP6-F1
#
_cell.length_a   1.000
_cell.length_b   1.000
_cell.length_c   1.000
_cell.angle_alpha   90.00
_cell.angle_beta   90.00
_cell.angle_gamma   90.00
#
_symmetry.space_group_name_H-M   'P 1'
#
loop_
_entity.id
_entity.type
_entity.pdbx_description
1 polymer ?
#
loop_
_entity_poly.entity_id
_entity_poly.type
_entity_poly.pdbx_seq_one_letter_code
_entity_poly.pdbx_strand_id
1 'polypeptide(L)'
;MVRASERRFSPHLSGGRVIAFDEWPAQCREIDILITSTSSETPLLTPENLGPMLRERIDRPLFIIDIAVPRDVDPSVNEMDGVYLYDIDSLQSVAQQSLAQRRQQIAAAEAIIAEHVADFGKLISRGLNGPSAADEHPPIGETPLRTQEL
;
A
#
# COMPACT_ATOMS: atom_id res chain seq x y z
N MET A 1 8.94 2.84 13.26
CA MET A 1 8.57 4.21 12.94
C MET A 1 7.44 4.24 11.93
N VAL A 2 6.25 4.60 12.39
CA VAL A 2 5.14 5.02 11.54
C VAL A 2 5.08 6.54 11.67
N ARG A 3 5.25 7.26 10.56
CA ARG A 3 4.97 8.70 10.56
C ARG A 3 3.44 8.86 10.48
N ALA A 4 2.79 9.00 11.62
CA ALA A 4 1.37 9.27 11.66
C ALA A 4 1.12 10.71 11.18
N SER A 5 0.91 10.89 9.87
CA SER A 5 0.16 12.05 9.41
C SER A 5 -1.27 11.87 9.90
N GLU A 6 -1.65 12.71 10.87
CA GLU A 6 -2.97 12.76 11.48
C GLU A 6 -3.28 11.65 12.51
N ARG A 7 -3.76 12.11 13.67
CA ARG A 7 -4.04 11.32 14.86
C ARG A 7 -5.11 10.26 14.60
N ARG A 8 -4.71 9.03 14.30
CA ARG A 8 -5.59 7.85 14.47
C ARG A 8 -4.79 6.60 14.81
N PHE A 9 -4.24 6.58 16.02
CA PHE A 9 -3.81 5.32 16.63
C PHE A 9 -4.97 4.80 17.47
N SER A 10 -5.41 3.57 17.18
CA SER A 10 -6.56 2.96 17.85
C SER A 10 -6.23 2.66 19.32
N PRO A 11 -7.11 2.95 20.30
CA PRO A 11 -6.84 2.81 21.73
C PRO A 11 -6.70 1.36 22.23
N HIS A 12 -6.71 0.38 21.33
CA HIS A 12 -6.64 -1.05 21.65
C HIS A 12 -5.22 -1.60 21.80
N LEU A 13 -4.18 -0.79 21.54
CA LEU A 13 -2.79 -1.18 21.78
C LEU A 13 -2.41 -0.95 23.25
N SER A 14 -2.73 -1.92 24.10
CA SER A 14 -2.29 -1.94 25.50
C SER A 14 -0.77 -2.16 25.56
N GLY A 15 -0.02 -1.11 25.91
CA GLY A 15 1.42 -1.15 26.17
C GLY A 15 2.32 -0.35 25.22
N GLY A 16 1.77 0.31 24.20
CA GLY A 16 2.53 1.17 23.28
C GLY A 16 2.58 2.63 23.74
N ARG A 17 3.72 3.31 23.51
CA ARG A 17 3.84 4.77 23.67
C ARG A 17 3.92 5.42 22.29
N VAL A 18 3.06 6.40 22.05
CA VAL A 18 3.12 7.25 20.85
C VAL A 18 4.03 8.44 21.15
N ILE A 19 4.92 8.74 20.22
CA ILE A 19 5.86 9.86 20.31
C ILE A 19 5.77 10.68 19.02
N ALA A 20 6.17 11.95 19.06
CA ALA A 20 6.29 12.71 17.83
C ALA A 20 7.41 12.12 16.96
N PHE A 21 7.29 12.27 15.64
CA PHE A 21 8.30 11.76 14.71
C PHE A 21 9.68 12.32 15.08
N ASP A 22 9.81 13.63 15.25
CA ASP A 22 11.11 14.25 15.53
C ASP A 22 11.75 13.87 16.88
N GLU A 23 11.01 13.17 17.76
CA GLU A 23 11.49 12.72 19.07
C GLU A 23 12.09 11.30 19.04
N TRP A 24 11.85 10.52 17.97
CA TRP A 24 12.36 9.16 17.87
C TRP A 24 13.90 9.07 17.94
N PRO A 25 14.70 10.00 17.35
CA PRO A 25 16.15 9.93 17.38
C PRO A 25 16.71 9.89 18.81
N ALA A 26 16.14 10.70 19.70
CA ALA A 26 16.55 10.78 21.10
C ALA A 26 16.25 9.49 21.89
N GLN A 27 15.31 8.67 21.39
CA GLN A 27 14.93 7.40 22.00
C GLN A 27 15.60 6.21 21.32
N CYS A 28 16.30 6.46 20.20
CA CYS A 28 16.94 5.43 19.41
C CYS A 28 17.85 4.55 20.27
N ARG A 29 18.54 5.09 21.27
CA ARG A 29 19.39 4.34 22.22
C ARG A 29 18.71 3.14 22.89
N GLU A 30 17.41 3.22 23.15
CA GLU A 30 16.66 2.17 23.84
C GLU A 30 15.99 1.17 22.88
N ILE A 31 16.01 1.46 21.58
CA ILE A 31 15.32 0.65 20.56
C ILE A 31 16.23 -0.50 20.14
N ASP A 32 15.88 -1.74 20.43
CA ASP A 32 16.64 -2.89 19.92
C ASP A 32 16.22 -3.26 18.47
N ILE A 33 14.93 -3.05 18.16
CA ILE A 33 14.33 -3.33 16.84
C ILE A 33 13.54 -2.11 16.35
N LEU A 34 13.89 -1.60 15.18
CA LEU A 34 13.23 -0.50 14.50
C LEU A 34 12.50 -1.00 13.25
N ILE A 35 11.18 -0.93 13.23
CA ILE A 35 10.37 -1.32 12.06
C ILE A 35 9.93 -0.06 11.30
N THR A 36 10.33 0.16 10.06
CA THR A 36 9.99 1.36 9.27
C THR A 36 8.90 1.05 8.24
N SER A 37 7.91 1.95 8.13
CA SER A 37 6.74 1.78 7.26
C SER A 37 6.11 3.13 6.95
N THR A 38 6.87 4.08 6.42
CA THR A 38 6.37 5.39 6.02
C THR A 38 6.06 5.46 4.53
N SER A 39 5.52 6.60 4.09
CA SER A 39 5.27 6.92 2.68
C SER A 39 6.24 8.00 2.19
N SER A 40 7.46 8.03 2.73
CA SER A 40 8.48 8.98 2.31
C SER A 40 8.95 8.67 0.89
N GLU A 41 9.15 9.72 0.08
CA GLU A 41 9.71 9.57 -1.28
C GLU A 41 11.23 9.38 -1.24
N THR A 42 11.88 9.80 -0.16
CA THR A 42 13.33 9.65 0.05
C THR A 42 13.63 8.88 1.33
N PRO A 43 14.78 8.18 1.41
CA PRO A 43 15.19 7.52 2.65
C PRO A 43 15.21 8.48 3.83
N LEU A 44 14.60 8.06 4.93
CA LEU A 44 14.54 8.77 6.21
C LEU A 44 15.71 8.41 7.11
N LEU A 45 16.24 7.19 6.97
CA LEU A 45 17.42 6.73 7.70
C LEU A 45 18.59 6.61 6.73
N THR A 46 19.65 7.36 7.00
CA THR A 46 20.89 7.37 6.21
C THR A 46 22.08 7.22 7.14
N PRO A 47 23.27 6.83 6.64
CA PRO A 47 24.46 6.72 7.47
C PRO A 47 24.78 8.01 8.24
N GLU A 48 24.55 9.18 7.63
CA GLU A 48 24.82 10.48 8.22
C GLU A 48 23.95 10.76 9.45
N ASN A 49 22.67 10.39 9.39
CA ASN A 49 21.74 10.67 10.49
C ASN A 49 21.72 9.56 11.55
N LEU A 50 22.02 8.32 11.18
CA LEU A 50 22.03 7.18 12.09
C LEU A 50 23.36 7.07 12.85
N GLY A 51 24.48 7.43 12.21
CA GLY A 51 25.83 7.33 12.78
C GLY A 51 25.98 7.97 14.17
N PRO A 52 25.49 9.21 14.41
CA PRO A 52 25.50 9.81 15.74
C PRO A 52 24.76 8.97 16.80
N MET A 53 23.65 8.34 16.44
CA MET A 53 22.85 7.53 17.36
C MET A 53 23.55 6.22 17.73
N LEU A 54 24.25 5.60 16.78
CA LEU A 54 24.99 4.35 17.03
C LEU A 54 26.15 4.53 18.01
N ARG A 55 26.78 5.71 18.05
CA ARG A 55 27.85 6.01 19.02
C ARG A 55 27.38 5.88 20.48
N GLU A 56 26.09 6.05 20.72
CA GLU A 56 25.50 5.91 22.05
C GLU A 56 25.08 4.47 22.39
N ARG A 57 25.24 3.54 21.43
CA ARG A 57 24.76 2.15 21.47
C ARG A 57 25.91 1.13 21.52
N ILE A 58 26.86 1.33 22.43
CA ILE A 58 27.99 0.41 22.63
C ILE A 58 27.47 -0.99 22.97
N ASP A 59 27.90 -2.01 22.20
CA ASP A 59 27.48 -3.41 22.31
C ASP A 59 25.95 -3.65 22.23
N ARG A 60 25.22 -2.72 21.62
CA ARG A 60 23.77 -2.79 21.44
C ARG A 60 23.39 -2.70 19.97
N PRO A 61 23.41 -3.83 19.24
CA PRO A 61 23.08 -3.82 17.82
C PRO A 61 21.67 -3.27 17.59
N LEU A 62 21.46 -2.64 16.43
CA LEU A 62 20.18 -2.12 15.99
C LEU A 62 19.68 -2.96 14.81
N PHE A 63 18.57 -3.67 15.01
CA PHE A 63 17.88 -4.39 13.94
C PHE A 63 16.86 -3.47 13.30
N ILE A 64 16.94 -3.31 11.98
CA ILE A 64 16.03 -2.48 11.21
C ILE A 64 15.25 -3.37 10.25
N ILE A 65 13.91 -3.30 10.30
CA ILE A 65 13.02 -4.00 9.39
C ILE A 65 12.28 -2.96 8.56
N ASP A 66 12.67 -2.82 7.30
CA ASP A 66 12.10 -1.86 6.36
C ASP A 66 11.03 -2.49 5.49
N ILE A 67 9.77 -2.12 5.75
CA ILE A 67 8.60 -2.58 4.99
C ILE A 67 7.98 -1.47 4.13
N ALA A 68 8.67 -0.33 3.97
CA ALA A 68 8.19 0.80 3.18
C ALA A 68 8.48 0.65 1.68
N VAL A 69 7.60 1.26 0.87
CA VAL A 69 7.76 1.39 -0.58
C VAL A 69 7.32 2.80 -1.00
N PRO A 70 8.23 3.69 -1.44
CA PRO A 70 9.69 3.55 -1.49
C PRO A 70 10.35 3.27 -0.12
N ARG A 71 11.59 2.75 -0.12
CA ARG A 71 12.31 2.35 1.11
C ARG A 71 12.54 3.53 2.05
N ASP A 72 12.32 3.32 3.34
CA ASP A 72 12.59 4.32 4.38
C ASP A 72 14.07 4.39 4.76
N VAL A 73 14.83 3.34 4.45
CA VAL A 73 16.22 3.18 4.91
C VAL A 73 17.14 3.08 3.71
N ASP A 74 18.18 3.89 3.71
CA ASP A 74 19.25 3.79 2.72
C ASP A 74 19.97 2.43 2.87
N PRO A 75 20.11 1.62 1.81
CA PRO A 75 20.77 0.32 1.88
C PRO A 75 22.20 0.35 2.45
N SER A 76 22.92 1.47 2.28
CA SER A 76 24.29 1.66 2.82
C SER A 76 24.34 1.65 4.35
N VAL A 77 23.21 1.84 5.03
CA VAL A 77 23.10 1.68 6.50
C VAL A 77 23.50 0.28 6.96
N ASN A 78 23.34 -0.74 6.11
CA ASN A 78 23.74 -2.11 6.44
C ASN A 78 25.27 -2.32 6.48
N GLU A 79 26.05 -1.35 6.01
CA GLU A 79 27.52 -1.38 6.07
C GLU A 79 28.05 -0.85 7.41
N MET A 80 27.18 -0.27 8.24
CA MET A 80 27.55 0.31 9.54
C MET A 80 27.70 -0.77 10.61
N ASP A 81 28.76 -0.68 11.41
CA ASP A 81 28.99 -1.60 12.53
C ASP A 81 27.82 -1.59 13.53
N GLY A 82 27.33 -2.78 13.86
CA GLY A 82 26.24 -2.95 14.82
C GLY A 82 24.85 -2.66 14.23
N VAL A 83 24.69 -2.56 12.91
CA VAL A 83 23.38 -2.45 12.26
C VAL A 83 23.07 -3.68 11.42
N TYR A 84 21.82 -4.14 11.49
CA TYR A 84 21.30 -5.22 10.66
C TYR A 84 20.03 -4.77 9.98
N LEU A 85 20.08 -4.54 8.66
CA LEU A 85 18.92 -4.12 7.87
C LEU A 85 18.31 -5.30 7.12
N TYR A 86 17.00 -5.48 7.29
CA TYR A 86 16.19 -6.46 6.56
C TYR A 86 15.01 -5.76 5.90
N ASP A 87 14.64 -6.17 4.69
CA ASP A 87 13.38 -5.81 4.06
C ASP A 87 12.42 -6.99 3.95
N ILE A 88 11.21 -6.72 3.47
CA ILE A 88 10.19 -7.74 3.24
C ILE A 88 10.68 -8.84 2.28
N ASP A 89 11.48 -8.49 1.28
CA ASP A 89 12.02 -9.44 0.29
C ASP A 89 13.06 -10.39 0.94
N SER A 90 13.89 -9.87 1.84
CA SER A 90 14.86 -10.64 2.63
C SER A 90 14.18 -11.70 3.51
N LEU A 91 13.01 -11.37 4.06
CA LEU A 91 12.21 -12.27 4.90
C LEU A 91 11.44 -13.33 4.09
N GLN A 92 11.16 -13.11 2.80
CA GLN A 92 10.45 -14.07 1.95
C GLN A 92 11.23 -15.36 1.73
N SER A 93 12.56 -15.30 1.71
CA SER A 93 13.43 -16.49 1.56
C SER A 93 13.19 -17.54 2.66
N VAL A 94 12.82 -17.09 3.87
CA VAL A 94 12.53 -17.94 5.04
C VAL A 94 11.09 -18.48 5.00
N ALA A 95 10.16 -17.72 4.43
CA ALA A 95 8.74 -18.07 4.40
C ALA A 95 8.36 -19.13 3.33
N GLN A 96 9.25 -19.42 2.37
CA GLN A 96 8.99 -20.39 1.29
C GLN A 96 8.78 -21.83 1.79
N GLN A 97 9.09 -22.14 3.05
CA GLN A 97 8.86 -23.48 3.62
C GLN A 97 7.39 -23.77 4.00
N SER A 98 6.49 -22.77 4.05
CA SER A 98 5.08 -22.94 4.48
C SER A 98 4.05 -23.00 3.32
N LEU A 99 4.47 -23.44 2.13
CA LEU A 99 3.68 -23.43 0.89
C LEU A 99 2.37 -24.24 0.93
N ALA A 100 2.27 -25.27 1.79
CA ALA A 100 1.14 -26.20 1.77
C ALA A 100 -0.19 -25.59 2.26
N GLN A 101 -0.17 -24.70 3.26
CA GLN A 101 -1.39 -24.06 3.78
C GLN A 101 -1.90 -22.90 2.91
N ARG A 102 -1.04 -22.27 2.10
CA ARG A 102 -1.43 -21.12 1.26
C ARG A 102 -2.24 -21.52 0.02
N ARG A 103 -2.15 -22.76 -0.47
CA ARG A 103 -2.77 -23.19 -1.74
C ARG A 103 -4.29 -23.04 -1.77
N GLN A 104 -5.00 -23.37 -0.68
CA GLN A 104 -6.46 -23.21 -0.63
C GLN A 104 -6.89 -21.73 -0.61
N GLN A 105 -6.13 -20.88 0.09
CA GLN A 105 -6.40 -19.44 0.13
C GLN A 105 -6.08 -18.77 -1.22
N ILE A 106 -5.05 -19.24 -1.92
CA ILE A 106 -4.72 -18.78 -3.28
C ILE A 106 -5.87 -19.11 -4.25
N ALA A 107 -6.37 -20.35 -4.25
CA ALA A 107 -7.48 -20.73 -5.13
C ALA A 107 -8.76 -19.91 -4.87
N ALA A 108 -9.06 -19.61 -3.60
CA ALA A 108 -10.18 -18.74 -3.26
C ALA A 108 -9.96 -17.29 -3.75
N ALA A 109 -8.75 -16.75 -3.59
CA ALA A 109 -8.40 -15.43 -4.09
C ALA A 109 -8.47 -15.34 -5.63
N GLU A 110 -7.98 -16.36 -6.35
CA GLU A 110 -8.05 -16.45 -7.81
C GLU A 110 -9.49 -16.45 -8.32
N ALA A 111 -10.40 -17.15 -7.64
CA ALA A 111 -11.82 -17.15 -7.99
C ALA A 111 -12.44 -15.75 -7.86
N ILE A 112 -12.15 -15.04 -6.77
CA ILE A 112 -12.60 -13.65 -6.55
C ILE A 112 -12.05 -12.73 -7.64
N ILE A 113 -10.76 -12.85 -7.98
CA ILE A 113 -10.14 -12.05 -9.05
C ILE A 113 -10.82 -12.33 -10.40
N ALA A 114 -11.06 -13.59 -10.73
CA ALA A 114 -11.70 -13.98 -11.99
C ALA A 114 -13.12 -13.40 -12.12
N GLU A 115 -13.90 -13.42 -11.05
CA GLU A 115 -15.22 -12.80 -10.98
C GLU A 115 -15.14 -11.30 -11.29
N HIS A 116 -14.27 -10.56 -10.60
CA HIS A 116 -14.11 -9.13 -10.81
C HIS A 116 -13.58 -8.77 -12.20
N VAL A 117 -12.68 -9.58 -12.77
CA VAL A 117 -12.19 -9.38 -14.14
C VAL A 117 -13.31 -9.58 -15.17
N ALA A 118 -14.15 -10.61 -14.99
CA ALA A 118 -15.28 -10.85 -15.88
C ALA A 118 -16.31 -9.70 -15.81
N ASP A 119 -16.59 -9.19 -14.61
CA ASP A 119 -17.50 -8.06 -14.43
C ASP A 119 -16.94 -6.75 -14.97
N PHE A 120 -15.64 -6.51 -14.81
CA PHE A 120 -14.97 -5.38 -15.43
C PHE A 120 -15.02 -5.48 -16.97
N GLY A 121 -14.83 -6.67 -17.54
CA GLY A 121 -14.98 -6.91 -18.97
C GLY A 121 -16.37 -6.54 -19.49
N LYS A 122 -17.43 -6.98 -18.80
CA LYS A 122 -18.82 -6.61 -19.14
C LYS A 122 -19.06 -5.10 -19.06
N LEU A 123 -18.47 -4.43 -18.07
CA LEU A 123 -18.57 -2.98 -17.90
C LEU A 123 -17.97 -2.24 -19.10
N ILE A 124 -16.76 -2.62 -19.53
CA ILE A 124 -16.09 -2.01 -20.68
C ILE A 124 -16.84 -2.32 -21.98
N SER A 125 -17.34 -3.54 -22.18
CA SER A 125 -18.15 -3.88 -23.37
C SER A 125 -19.48 -3.11 -23.44
N ARG A 126 -20.10 -2.77 -22.30
CA ARG A 126 -21.29 -1.91 -22.26
C ARG A 126 -20.98 -0.45 -22.59
N GLY A 127 -19.81 0.05 -22.17
CA GLY A 127 -19.35 1.39 -22.53
C GLY A 127 -18.98 1.54 -24.01
N LEU A 128 -18.54 0.47 -24.66
CA LEU A 128 -18.20 0.45 -26.09
C LEU A 128 -19.41 0.23 -27.01
N ASN A 129 -20.52 -0.33 -26.51
CA ASN A 129 -21.76 -0.57 -27.26
C ASN A 129 -22.88 0.47 -26.98
N GLY A 130 -22.53 1.67 -26.52
CA GLY A 130 -23.50 2.77 -26.42
C GLY A 130 -24.09 3.09 -27.81
N PRO A 131 -25.40 3.36 -27.92
CA PRO A 131 -26.05 3.53 -29.23
C PRO A 131 -25.38 4.67 -30.00
N SER A 132 -24.91 4.37 -31.21
CA SER A 132 -24.51 5.38 -32.19
C SER A 132 -25.72 6.26 -32.45
N ALA A 133 -25.64 7.54 -32.09
CA ALA A 133 -26.65 8.56 -32.40
C ALA A 133 -26.60 8.92 -33.90
N ALA A 134 -26.84 7.94 -34.76
CA ALA A 134 -27.00 8.12 -36.19
C ALA A 134 -28.09 7.15 -36.66
N ASP A 135 -28.98 7.66 -37.51
CA ASP A 135 -30.12 6.99 -38.14
C ASP A 135 -31.41 6.87 -37.30
N GLU A 136 -32.10 8.01 -37.09
CA GLU A 136 -33.56 8.05 -37.26
C GLU A 136 -34.13 9.50 -37.34
N HIS A 137 -34.26 10.02 -38.56
CA HIS A 137 -35.28 11.01 -38.94
C HIS A 137 -35.66 10.78 -40.42
N PRO A 138 -36.87 11.16 -40.89
CA PRO A 138 -38.06 10.33 -41.00
C PRO A 138 -38.59 10.30 -42.45
N PRO A 139 -39.70 9.61 -42.77
CA PRO A 139 -40.53 10.02 -43.89
C PRO A 139 -41.93 10.46 -43.44
N ILE A 140 -42.36 11.52 -44.12
CA ILE A 140 -43.59 12.28 -43.95
C ILE A 140 -44.75 11.44 -44.46
N GLY A 141 -45.80 11.28 -43.65
CA GLY A 141 -47.05 10.61 -44.04
C GLY A 141 -48.23 11.55 -43.82
N GLU A 142 -48.78 12.07 -44.91
CA GLU A 142 -49.98 12.90 -44.97
C GLU A 142 -51.22 12.14 -44.46
N THR A 143 -52.33 12.88 -44.26
CA THR A 143 -53.76 12.48 -44.33
C THR A 143 -54.53 12.60 -43.00
N PRO A 144 -55.81 13.02 -42.97
CA PRO A 144 -56.44 14.21 -43.55
C PRO A 144 -57.25 15.02 -42.50
N LEU A 145 -57.47 16.32 -42.74
CA LEU A 145 -58.44 17.11 -41.98
C LEU A 145 -59.86 16.62 -42.30
N ARG A 146 -60.54 16.04 -41.30
CA ARG A 146 -61.98 15.73 -41.36
C ARG A 146 -62.76 16.62 -40.40
N THR A 147 -63.75 17.25 -41.00
CA THR A 147 -64.71 18.26 -40.54
C THR A 147 -65.66 17.80 -39.42
N GLN A 148 -66.25 18.81 -38.75
CA GLN A 148 -67.51 18.86 -37.96
C GLN A 148 -67.31 18.99 -36.43
N GLU A 149 -67.49 20.20 -35.88
CA GLU A 149 -68.74 20.81 -35.34
C GLU A 149 -69.14 20.14 -34.00
N LEU A 150 -69.33 20.81 -32.86
CA LEU A 150 -69.93 22.11 -32.53
C LEU A 150 -69.24 22.75 -31.31
#